data_AF-A0A131Z606-F1
#
_entry.id   AF-A0A131Z606-F1
#
_cell.length_a   1.000
_cell.length_b   1.000
_cell.length_c   1.000
_cell.angle_alpha   90.00
_cell.angle_beta   90.00
_cell.angle_gamma   90.00
#
_symmetry.space_group_name_H-M   'P 1'
#
loop_
_entity.id
_entity.type
_entity.pdbx_description
1 polymer ?
#
loop_
_entity_poly.entity_id
_entity_poly.type
_entity_poly.pdbx_seq_one_letter_code
_entity_poly.pdbx_strand_id
1 'polypeptide(L)'
;MMAAMRVSGAPMLAILMTLLQFGHCSYLRNYEDISKFYSDNARIQTLYTTMGTTECKYDKVSKTNSREAEFTRYFLTGPSLDLVGKFVNHRHLFQPAELDTMDVQKKKGGYYSSERLLHSFYGDTCGIFSVTRNWGGRGNDYELRVKKGNDAHGKCYHKFISDTKKAGVFGKIKHCKPKQ
;
A
#
# COMPACT_ATOMS: atom_id res chain seq x y z
N MET A 1 -47.34 58.55 -11.78
CA MET A 1 -46.30 57.65 -12.33
C MET A 1 -45.82 56.75 -11.21
N MET A 2 -46.06 55.44 -11.30
CA MET A 2 -45.57 54.45 -10.32
C MET A 2 -44.22 53.91 -10.79
N ALA A 3 -43.20 53.99 -9.92
CA ALA A 3 -41.96 53.25 -10.09
C ALA A 3 -41.94 52.15 -9.03
N ALA A 4 -42.09 50.91 -9.50
CA ALA A 4 -42.01 49.72 -8.68
C ALA A 4 -40.59 49.55 -8.10
N MET A 5 -40.49 49.47 -6.77
CA MET A 5 -39.28 49.01 -6.09
C MET A 5 -39.03 47.54 -6.48
N ARG A 6 -37.91 47.28 -7.17
CA ARG A 6 -37.45 45.92 -7.46
C ARG A 6 -36.74 45.34 -6.24
N VAL A 7 -37.24 44.18 -5.82
CA VAL A 7 -36.75 43.31 -4.75
C VAL A 7 -35.26 42.99 -4.95
N SER A 8 -34.41 43.44 -4.02
CA SER A 8 -32.99 43.10 -3.93
C SER A 8 -32.77 41.82 -3.10
N GLY A 9 -33.39 40.71 -3.52
CA GLY A 9 -33.21 39.38 -2.89
C GLY A 9 -32.21 38.47 -3.61
N ALA A 10 -31.76 38.85 -4.82
CA ALA A 10 -30.94 37.99 -5.68
C ALA A 10 -29.45 37.83 -5.27
N PRO A 11 -28.75 38.80 -4.66
CA PRO A 11 -27.31 38.64 -4.46
C PRO A 11 -26.95 37.68 -3.32
N MET A 12 -27.82 37.50 -2.32
CA MET A 12 -27.59 36.58 -1.19
C MET A 12 -27.62 35.10 -1.62
N LEU A 13 -28.49 34.74 -2.57
CA LEU A 13 -28.62 33.36 -3.07
C LEU A 13 -27.42 32.94 -3.93
N ALA A 14 -26.83 33.86 -4.69
CA ALA A 14 -25.66 33.58 -5.53
C ALA A 14 -24.39 33.30 -4.69
N ILE A 15 -24.27 33.92 -3.52
CA ILE A 15 -23.14 33.72 -2.59
C ILE A 15 -23.27 32.37 -1.86
N LEU A 16 -24.48 31.93 -1.51
CA LEU A 16 -24.69 30.60 -0.92
C LEU A 16 -24.41 29.45 -1.91
N MET A 17 -24.76 29.63 -3.18
CA MET A 17 -24.54 28.60 -4.22
C MET A 17 -23.06 28.43 -4.58
N THR A 18 -22.25 29.49 -4.50
CA THR A 18 -20.79 29.39 -4.69
C THR A 18 -20.11 28.70 -3.51
N LEU A 19 -20.55 28.95 -2.27
CA LEU A 19 -20.03 28.23 -1.09
C LEU A 19 -20.34 26.72 -1.12
N LEU A 20 -21.48 26.31 -1.70
CA LEU A 20 -21.83 24.91 -1.91
C LEU A 20 -20.98 24.21 -3.00
N GLN A 21 -20.49 24.95 -4.01
CA GLN A 21 -19.60 24.40 -5.05
C GLN A 21 -18.14 24.21 -4.57
N PHE A 22 -17.69 25.00 -3.59
CA PHE A 22 -16.41 24.79 -2.92
C PHE A 22 -16.47 23.73 -1.80
N GLY A 23 -17.66 23.22 -1.47
CA GLY A 23 -17.85 22.00 -0.70
C GLY A 23 -17.47 20.73 -1.46
N HIS A 24 -16.47 20.79 -2.36
CA HIS A 24 -15.80 19.60 -2.85
C HIS A 24 -15.33 18.84 -1.62
N CYS A 25 -16.03 17.76 -1.30
CA CYS A 25 -15.62 16.78 -0.30
C CYS A 25 -14.12 16.56 -0.48
N SER A 26 -13.33 17.05 0.46
CA SER A 26 -12.00 16.55 0.69
C SER A 26 -12.21 15.09 1.08
N TYR A 27 -12.23 14.20 0.09
CA TYR A 27 -12.12 12.78 0.31
C TYR A 27 -10.78 12.58 1.02
N LEU A 28 -10.81 12.59 2.35
CA LEU A 28 -9.74 12.07 3.18
C LEU A 28 -9.64 10.60 2.81
N ARG A 29 -8.78 10.33 1.84
CA ARG A 29 -8.46 8.99 1.42
C ARG A 29 -7.66 8.39 2.56
N ASN A 30 -8.33 7.61 3.41
CA ASN A 30 -7.63 6.77 4.39
C ASN A 30 -6.66 5.89 3.61
N TYR A 31 -5.38 6.06 3.90
CA TYR A 31 -4.32 5.24 3.33
C TYR A 31 -4.13 4.04 4.25
N GLU A 32 -3.43 3.04 3.74
CA GLU A 32 -3.05 1.93 4.61
C GLU A 32 -1.81 2.34 5.40
N ASP A 33 -1.71 1.89 6.65
CA ASP A 33 -0.51 2.08 7.45
C ASP A 33 0.30 0.79 7.42
N ILE A 34 1.37 0.79 6.63
CA ILE A 34 2.24 -0.38 6.45
C ILE A 34 2.90 -0.80 7.75
N SER A 35 3.09 0.12 8.70
CA SER A 35 3.74 -0.21 9.98
C SER A 35 2.92 -1.21 10.79
N LYS A 36 1.59 -1.17 10.71
CA LYS A 36 0.69 -2.12 11.39
C LYS A 36 0.75 -3.54 10.81
N PHE A 37 1.15 -3.65 9.55
CA PHE A 37 1.32 -4.94 8.89
C PHE A 37 2.55 -5.69 9.39
N TYR A 38 3.60 -4.99 9.81
CA TYR A 38 4.81 -5.59 10.36
C TYR A 38 4.73 -5.63 11.89
N SER A 39 5.04 -6.79 12.47
CA SER A 39 5.09 -6.95 13.93
C SER A 39 6.29 -7.80 14.31
N ASP A 40 6.79 -7.64 15.54
CA ASP A 40 7.92 -8.41 16.04
C ASP A 40 7.67 -9.91 15.88
N ASN A 41 8.70 -10.64 15.43
CA ASN A 41 8.67 -12.08 15.18
C ASN A 41 7.64 -12.54 14.11
N ALA A 42 6.99 -11.61 13.40
CA ALA A 42 6.06 -11.99 12.35
C ALA A 42 6.80 -12.73 11.24
N ARG A 43 6.13 -13.76 10.71
CA ARG A 43 6.51 -14.38 9.45
C ARG A 43 5.50 -13.99 8.39
N ILE A 44 5.95 -13.23 7.40
CA ILE A 44 5.11 -12.72 6.32
C ILE A 44 5.48 -13.46 5.05
N GLN A 45 4.53 -14.16 4.43
CA GLN A 45 4.75 -14.99 3.26
C GLN A 45 4.06 -14.39 2.03
N THR A 46 4.78 -14.29 0.92
CA THR A 46 4.17 -13.99 -0.37
C THR A 46 3.47 -15.25 -0.89
N LEU A 47 2.16 -15.16 -1.13
CA LEU A 47 1.38 -16.24 -1.75
C LEU A 47 1.26 -16.04 -3.26
N TYR A 48 1.11 -14.81 -3.72
CA TYR A 48 1.01 -14.50 -5.15
C TYR A 48 1.88 -13.31 -5.51
N THR A 49 2.49 -13.34 -6.68
CA THR A 49 3.33 -12.24 -7.21
C THR A 49 3.14 -12.10 -8.72
N THR A 50 3.27 -10.89 -9.27
CA THR A 50 3.30 -10.67 -10.73
C THR A 50 4.70 -10.60 -11.33
N MET A 51 5.76 -10.64 -10.50
CA MET A 51 7.15 -10.53 -10.97
C MET A 51 7.61 -11.83 -11.64
N GLY A 52 7.85 -12.86 -10.84
CA GLY A 52 8.38 -14.16 -11.25
C GLY A 52 8.47 -15.11 -10.06
N THR A 53 8.57 -16.42 -10.30
CA THR A 53 8.59 -17.43 -9.22
C THR A 53 9.85 -17.38 -8.36
N THR A 54 10.95 -16.82 -8.87
CA THR A 54 12.18 -16.55 -8.09
C THR A 54 11.96 -15.49 -7.01
N GLU A 55 10.93 -14.65 -7.15
CA GLU A 55 10.53 -13.63 -6.19
C GLU A 55 9.58 -14.16 -5.11
N CYS A 56 9.23 -15.45 -5.17
CA CYS A 56 8.52 -16.09 -4.08
C CYS A 56 9.39 -16.10 -2.84
N LYS A 57 8.89 -15.50 -1.76
CA LYS A 57 9.68 -15.20 -0.58
C LYS A 57 8.83 -15.21 0.69
N TYR A 58 9.51 -15.28 1.83
CA TYR A 58 8.94 -14.90 3.10
C TYR A 58 9.92 -14.04 3.88
N ASP A 59 9.37 -13.11 4.65
CA ASP A 59 10.10 -12.23 5.54
C ASP A 59 9.92 -12.73 6.97
N LYS A 60 11.03 -12.89 7.69
CA LYS A 60 11.04 -13.12 9.14
C LYS A 60 11.43 -11.82 9.81
N VAL A 61 10.45 -11.13 10.39
CA VAL A 61 10.64 -9.86 11.09
C VAL A 61 11.36 -10.14 12.40
N SER A 62 12.52 -9.52 12.60
CA SER A 62 13.28 -9.62 13.85
C SER A 62 12.89 -8.53 14.83
N LYS A 63 12.65 -7.32 14.33
CA LYS A 63 12.34 -6.14 15.15
C LYS A 63 11.54 -5.12 14.34
N THR A 64 10.60 -4.46 14.96
CA THR A 64 9.91 -3.30 14.39
C THR A 64 9.77 -2.17 15.41
N ASN A 65 9.64 -0.95 14.91
CA ASN A 65 9.24 0.22 15.67
C ASN A 65 8.38 1.12 14.77
N SER A 66 8.00 2.30 15.25
CA SER A 66 7.13 3.23 14.50
C SER A 66 7.70 3.76 13.18
N ARG A 67 8.99 3.57 12.92
CA ARG A 67 9.70 4.12 11.74
C ARG A 67 10.27 3.06 10.82
N GLU A 68 10.53 1.85 11.30
CA GLU A 68 11.18 0.82 10.51
C GLU A 68 10.89 -0.61 10.99
N ALA A 69 11.17 -1.56 10.11
CA ALA A 69 11.23 -2.98 10.41
C ALA A 69 12.56 -3.57 9.93
N GLU A 70 13.19 -4.37 10.78
CA GLU A 70 14.31 -5.23 10.46
C GLU A 70 13.81 -6.65 10.20
N PHE A 71 14.26 -7.26 9.10
CA PHE A 71 13.83 -8.59 8.73
C PHE A 71 14.85 -9.31 7.87
N THR A 72 14.83 -10.63 7.95
CA THR A 72 15.55 -11.50 6.99
C THR A 72 14.55 -12.00 5.96
N ARG A 73 14.85 -11.76 4.69
CA ARG A 73 14.06 -12.20 3.54
C ARG A 73 14.64 -13.48 2.97
N TYR A 74 13.82 -14.52 2.93
CA TYR A 74 14.18 -15.83 2.40
C TYR A 74 13.42 -16.05 1.09
N PHE A 75 14.18 -16.30 0.02
CA PHE A 75 13.61 -16.64 -1.28
C PHE A 75 13.40 -18.14 -1.40
N LEU A 76 12.44 -18.54 -2.22
CA LEU A 76 12.23 -19.94 -2.57
C LEU A 76 13.50 -20.54 -3.18
N THR A 77 14.19 -19.76 -4.01
CA THR A 77 15.46 -20.08 -4.65
C THR A 77 16.43 -18.92 -4.45
N GLY A 78 17.62 -19.20 -3.90
CA GLY A 78 18.69 -18.21 -3.73
C GLY A 78 19.04 -17.90 -2.27
N PRO A 79 20.01 -17.00 -2.05
CA PRO A 79 20.48 -16.63 -0.73
C PRO A 79 19.44 -15.78 0.02
N SER A 80 19.44 -15.86 1.34
CA SER A 80 18.69 -14.92 2.17
C SER A 80 19.35 -13.54 2.20
N LEU A 81 18.55 -12.51 2.45
CA LEU A 81 19.01 -11.13 2.59
C LEU A 81 18.59 -10.55 3.93
N ASP A 82 19.51 -9.90 4.64
CA ASP A 82 19.18 -9.11 5.82
C ASP A 82 18.88 -7.68 5.41
N LEU A 83 17.67 -7.23 5.75
CA LEU A 83 17.08 -6.01 5.24
C LEU A 83 16.58 -5.12 6.38
N VAL A 84 16.52 -3.83 6.08
CA VAL A 84 15.84 -2.80 6.89
C VAL A 84 14.87 -2.09 5.98
N GLY A 85 13.61 -2.07 6.37
CA GLY A 85 12.55 -1.33 5.69
C GLY A 85 12.17 -0.10 6.49
N LYS A 86 12.31 1.09 5.90
CA LYS A 86 11.92 2.35 6.52
C LYS A 86 10.51 2.72 6.07
N PHE A 87 9.62 2.96 7.03
CA PHE A 87 8.25 3.37 6.77
C PHE A 87 8.23 4.85 6.40
N VAL A 88 7.63 5.16 5.25
CA VAL A 88 7.61 6.47 4.63
C VAL A 88 6.25 6.74 4.00
N ASN A 89 5.92 8.02 3.83
CA ASN A 89 4.81 8.45 2.98
C ASN A 89 5.36 9.38 1.89
N HIS A 90 5.49 8.85 0.67
CA HIS A 90 6.01 9.62 -0.47
C HIS A 90 5.02 10.65 -1.02
N ARG A 91 3.75 10.64 -0.59
CA ARG A 91 2.68 11.51 -1.13
C ARG A 91 2.44 12.76 -0.29
N HIS A 92 2.78 12.73 1.00
CA HIS A 92 2.48 13.78 1.96
C HIS A 92 3.74 14.17 2.74
N LEU A 93 4.78 14.63 2.04
CA LEU A 93 6.07 15.02 2.64
C LEU A 93 5.97 16.06 3.77
N PHE A 94 4.89 16.86 3.78
CA PHE A 94 4.70 17.99 4.70
C PHE A 94 3.46 17.86 5.60
N GLN A 95 2.80 16.70 5.64
CA GLN A 95 1.63 16.47 6.48
C GLN A 95 1.78 15.14 7.23
N PRO A 96 1.35 15.04 8.49
CA PRO A 96 1.27 13.76 9.19
C PRO A 96 0.27 12.88 8.43
N ALA A 97 0.78 11.87 7.75
CA ALA A 97 -0.01 10.97 6.92
C ALA A 97 0.43 9.53 7.17
N GLU A 98 -0.49 8.59 6.99
CA GLU A 98 -0.24 7.16 7.22
C GLU A 98 0.92 6.66 6.35
N LEU A 99 1.84 5.91 6.94
CA LEU A 99 3.04 5.43 6.27
C LEU A 99 2.66 4.27 5.36
N ASP A 100 2.26 4.56 4.12
CA ASP A 100 1.75 3.55 3.19
C ASP A 100 2.86 2.81 2.43
N THR A 101 4.12 3.23 2.58
CA THR A 101 5.25 2.73 1.81
C THR A 101 6.42 2.36 2.72
N MET A 102 7.18 1.36 2.32
CA MET A 102 8.40 0.90 2.96
C MET A 102 9.55 0.91 1.95
N ASP A 103 10.55 1.74 2.20
CA ASP A 103 11.79 1.74 1.43
C ASP A 103 12.78 0.75 2.06
N VAL A 104 13.07 -0.31 1.32
CA VAL A 104 13.86 -1.46 1.75
C VAL A 104 15.31 -1.29 1.30
N GLN A 105 16.22 -1.50 2.24
CA GLN A 105 17.66 -1.44 2.04
C GLN A 105 18.31 -2.71 2.59
N LYS A 106 19.44 -3.11 2.00
CA LYS A 106 20.27 -4.16 2.58
C LYS A 106 20.97 -3.63 3.82
N LYS A 107 21.09 -4.44 4.89
CA LYS A 107 21.84 -4.04 6.10
C LYS A 107 23.29 -3.65 5.80
N LYS A 108 23.91 -4.28 4.80
CA LYS A 108 25.27 -3.96 4.32
C LYS A 108 25.33 -2.71 3.41
N GLY A 109 24.23 -1.97 3.29
CA GLY A 109 24.10 -0.80 2.42
C GLY A 109 23.53 -1.13 1.05
N GLY A 110 22.91 -0.11 0.44
CA GLY A 110 22.32 -0.17 -0.88
C GLY A 110 20.81 -0.34 -0.86
N TYR A 111 20.15 0.43 -1.73
CA TYR A 111 18.72 0.30 -2.00
C TYR A 111 18.39 -1.09 -2.53
N TYR A 112 17.25 -1.62 -2.12
CA TYR A 112 16.76 -2.93 -2.57
C TYR A 112 15.42 -2.79 -3.30
N SER A 113 14.42 -2.19 -2.66
CA SER A 113 13.09 -2.01 -3.24
C SER A 113 12.29 -0.94 -2.49
N SER A 114 11.22 -0.47 -3.11
CA SER A 114 10.17 0.31 -2.44
C SER A 114 8.88 -0.50 -2.54
N GLU A 115 8.23 -0.69 -1.39
CA GLU A 115 7.10 -1.60 -1.22
C GLU A 115 5.94 -0.84 -0.59
N ARG A 116 4.86 -0.66 -1.33
CA ARG A 116 3.69 0.12 -0.91
C ARG A 116 2.54 -0.80 -0.56
N LEU A 117 1.98 -0.67 0.63
CA LEU A 117 0.74 -1.33 1.01
C LEU A 117 -0.45 -0.61 0.34
N LEU A 118 -1.14 -1.31 -0.54
CA LEU A 118 -2.31 -0.80 -1.25
C LEU A 118 -3.58 -1.02 -0.47
N HIS A 119 -3.71 -2.22 0.11
CA HIS A 119 -4.89 -2.67 0.84
C HIS A 119 -4.49 -3.66 1.93
N SER A 120 -5.09 -3.52 3.12
CA SER A 120 -4.99 -4.49 4.21
C SER A 120 -6.36 -5.12 4.49
N PHE A 121 -6.34 -6.35 4.98
CA PHE A 121 -7.55 -7.09 5.35
C PHE A 121 -7.31 -7.90 6.62
N TYR A 122 -8.41 -8.19 7.32
CA TYR A 122 -8.46 -9.12 8.44
C TYR A 122 -7.47 -8.76 9.57
N GLY A 123 -7.45 -7.49 9.99
CA GLY A 123 -6.53 -7.00 11.01
C GLY A 123 -5.06 -7.09 10.59
N ASP A 124 -4.74 -6.62 9.39
CA ASP A 124 -3.37 -6.55 8.85
C ASP A 124 -2.67 -7.92 8.74
N THR A 125 -3.46 -8.98 8.51
CA THR A 125 -2.93 -10.34 8.31
C THR A 125 -2.84 -10.75 6.86
N CYS A 126 -3.56 -10.06 5.97
CA CYS A 126 -3.45 -10.18 4.51
C CYS A 126 -3.31 -8.81 3.87
N GLY A 127 -2.28 -8.63 3.05
CA GLY A 127 -1.92 -7.34 2.47
C GLY A 127 -1.61 -7.46 0.98
N ILE A 128 -2.03 -6.45 0.23
CA ILE A 128 -1.72 -6.31 -1.20
C ILE A 128 -0.68 -5.21 -1.34
N PHE A 129 0.46 -5.56 -1.92
CA PHE A 129 1.60 -4.68 -2.07
C PHE A 129 1.83 -4.34 -3.53
N SER A 130 2.17 -3.09 -3.81
CA SER A 130 2.88 -2.70 -5.03
C SER A 130 4.38 -2.69 -4.73
N VAL A 131 5.18 -3.32 -5.58
CA VAL A 131 6.62 -3.46 -5.40
C VAL A 131 7.35 -2.84 -6.59
N THR A 132 8.42 -2.10 -6.31
CA THR A 132 9.35 -1.60 -7.33
C THR A 132 10.79 -1.81 -6.87
N ARG A 133 11.64 -2.27 -7.79
CA ARG A 133 13.11 -2.30 -7.62
C ARG A 133 13.81 -1.06 -8.14
N ASN A 134 13.05 -0.12 -8.71
CA ASN A 134 13.58 1.16 -9.17
C ASN A 134 13.29 2.20 -8.09
N TRP A 135 14.33 2.90 -7.64
CA TRP A 135 14.20 3.99 -6.69
C TRP A 135 13.38 5.14 -7.31
N GLY A 136 12.39 5.68 -6.58
CA GLY A 136 11.49 6.73 -7.06
C GLY A 136 10.50 6.31 -8.17
N GLY A 137 10.48 5.03 -8.56
CA GLY A 137 9.59 4.52 -9.61
C GLY A 137 8.20 4.16 -9.10
N ARG A 138 7.21 4.15 -10.01
CA ARG A 138 5.92 3.48 -9.75
C ARG A 138 6.09 1.97 -9.93
N GLY A 139 5.71 1.18 -8.93
CA GLY A 139 5.73 -0.27 -9.01
C GLY A 139 4.61 -0.78 -9.93
N ASN A 140 4.98 -1.56 -10.94
CA ASN A 140 4.03 -2.28 -11.80
C ASN A 140 3.81 -3.71 -11.30
N ASP A 141 4.55 -4.12 -10.28
CA ASP A 141 4.48 -5.44 -9.71
C ASP A 141 3.63 -5.46 -8.45
N TYR A 142 2.85 -6.53 -8.31
CA TYR A 142 1.92 -6.73 -7.22
C TYR A 142 2.27 -8.01 -6.48
N GLU A 143 2.16 -7.96 -5.16
CA GLU A 143 2.29 -9.13 -4.31
C GLU A 143 1.11 -9.22 -3.35
N LEU A 144 0.55 -10.42 -3.19
CA LEU A 144 -0.32 -10.75 -2.08
C LEU A 144 0.54 -11.42 -1.01
N ARG A 145 0.59 -10.83 0.18
CA ARG A 145 1.34 -11.34 1.32
C ARG A 145 0.43 -11.59 2.51
N VAL A 146 0.74 -12.62 3.29
CA VAL A 146 0.01 -12.99 4.50
C VAL A 146 0.94 -13.23 5.67
N LYS A 147 0.47 -12.99 6.90
CA LYS A 147 1.12 -13.54 8.09
C LYS A 147 0.91 -15.06 8.13
N LYS A 148 1.96 -15.83 8.46
CA LYS A 148 1.94 -17.31 8.48
C LYS A 148 0.75 -17.81 9.28
N GLY A 149 0.03 -18.79 8.74
CA GLY A 149 -1.20 -19.35 9.33
C GLY A 149 -2.49 -18.77 8.76
N ASN A 150 -2.40 -17.81 7.82
CA ASN A 150 -3.54 -17.27 7.08
C ASN A 150 -3.49 -17.72 5.61
N ASP A 151 -4.64 -17.98 5.01
CA ASP A 151 -4.79 -18.57 3.67
C ASP A 151 -5.17 -17.56 2.57
N ALA A 152 -5.19 -16.26 2.88
CA ALA A 152 -5.51 -15.14 1.98
C ALA A 152 -6.89 -15.21 1.30
N HIS A 153 -7.75 -16.15 1.67
CA HIS A 153 -9.00 -16.37 0.95
C HIS A 153 -9.99 -15.21 1.14
N GLY A 154 -11.01 -15.19 0.28
CA GLY A 154 -12.09 -14.20 0.33
C GLY A 154 -11.68 -12.82 -0.20
N LYS A 155 -11.98 -11.78 0.60
CA LYS A 155 -11.90 -10.36 0.17
C LYS A 155 -10.49 -9.97 -0.28
N CYS A 156 -9.45 -10.41 0.43
CA CYS A 156 -8.07 -10.06 0.12
C CYS A 156 -7.65 -10.61 -1.26
N TYR A 157 -7.87 -11.90 -1.51
CA TYR A 157 -7.59 -12.50 -2.82
C TYR A 157 -8.40 -11.86 -3.95
N HIS A 158 -9.72 -11.68 -3.77
CA HIS A 158 -10.56 -11.05 -4.81
C HIS A 158 -10.11 -9.63 -5.13
N LYS A 159 -9.70 -8.86 -4.12
CA LYS A 159 -9.17 -7.51 -4.31
C LYS A 159 -7.85 -7.53 -5.07
N PHE A 160 -6.95 -8.46 -4.76
CA PHE A 160 -5.69 -8.65 -5.51
C PHE A 160 -5.95 -8.97 -6.99
N ILE A 161 -6.90 -9.86 -7.27
CA ILE A 161 -7.29 -10.19 -8.63
C ILE A 161 -7.89 -8.98 -9.36
N SER A 162 -8.73 -8.20 -8.68
CA SER A 162 -9.31 -6.97 -9.23
C SER A 162 -8.23 -5.94 -9.57
N ASP A 163 -7.28 -5.70 -8.67
CA ASP A 163 -6.25 -4.67 -8.84
C ASP A 163 -5.26 -5.05 -9.94
N THR A 164 -4.86 -6.33 -10.01
CA THR A 164 -3.99 -6.84 -11.08
C THR A 164 -4.67 -6.83 -12.46
N LYS A 165 -5.99 -7.08 -12.54
CA LYS A 165 -6.77 -6.90 -13.77
C LYS A 165 -6.81 -5.44 -14.20
N LYS A 166 -7.12 -4.52 -13.28
CA LYS A 166 -7.16 -3.08 -13.56
C LYS A 166 -5.80 -2.54 -14.02
N ALA A 167 -4.72 -3.09 -13.48
CA ALA A 167 -3.35 -2.74 -13.85
C ALA A 167 -2.85 -3.44 -15.14
N GLY A 168 -3.63 -4.33 -15.76
CA GLY A 168 -3.23 -5.05 -16.98
C GLY A 168 -2.14 -6.11 -16.77
N VAL A 169 -1.92 -6.56 -15.53
CA VAL A 169 -0.86 -7.54 -15.18
C VAL A 169 -1.41 -8.88 -14.67
N PHE A 170 -2.72 -9.09 -14.73
CA PHE A 170 -3.37 -10.33 -14.28
C PHE A 170 -2.77 -11.60 -14.91
N GLY A 171 -2.44 -11.59 -16.20
CA GLY A 171 -1.81 -12.73 -16.89
C GLY A 171 -0.40 -13.08 -16.40
N LYS A 172 0.21 -12.24 -15.55
CA LYS A 172 1.56 -12.44 -15.00
C LYS A 172 1.57 -13.09 -13.62
N ILE A 173 0.41 -13.28 -13.00
CA ILE A 173 0.33 -13.81 -11.63
C ILE A 173 0.98 -15.20 -11.56
N LYS A 174 1.86 -15.37 -10.58
CA LYS A 174 2.50 -16.61 -10.18
C LYS A 174 2.10 -16.95 -8.76
N HIS A 175 1.83 -18.23 -8.51
CA HIS A 175 1.54 -18.76 -7.17
C HIS A 175 2.85 -19.23 -6.52
N CYS A 176 3.07 -18.77 -5.30
CA CYS A 176 4.23 -19.10 -4.49
C CYS A 176 3.92 -20.28 -3.59
N LYS A 177 4.33 -21.48 -4.03
CA LYS A 177 4.23 -22.68 -3.19
C LYS A 177 5.19 -22.54 -2.00
N PRO A 178 4.72 -22.72 -0.75
CA PRO A 178 5.61 -22.83 0.39
C PRO A 178 6.57 -24.00 0.16
N LYS A 179 7.85 -23.83 0.52
CA LYS A 179 8.69 -25.00 0.84
C LYS A 179 8.07 -25.63 2.09
N GLN A 180 7.60 -26.87 1.95
CA GLN A 180 7.18 -27.71 3.08
C GLN A 180 8.34 -27.89 4.05
#